data_AF-A0A848XWQ4-F1
#
_entry.id   AF-A0A848XWQ4-F1
#
_cell.length_a   1.000
_cell.length_b   1.000
_cell.length_c   1.000
_cell.angle_alpha   90.00
_cell.angle_beta   90.00
_cell.angle_gamma   90.00
#
_symmetry.space_group_name_H-M   'P 1'
#
loop_
_entity.id
_entity.type
_entity.pdbx_description
1 polymer ?
#
loop_
_entity_poly.entity_id
_entity_poly.type
_entity_poly.pdbx_seq_one_letter_code
_entity_poly.pdbx_strand_id
1 'polypeptide(L)'
;FHFTGGLFASIGLLAFAPRQFGPVSKLERVGFLVAFVGSVMFTGTGVITAFVWPLLAANAPALVELSGPFFSPPHPIIGITALAFSAGYILLALAFAREGRISRAAATVTVLGAALLIPPPPPLSPVPWVLFPVGGLLLGIGIAALGPVVRAEARQAQDPVQVAA
;
A
#
# COMPACT_ATOMS: atom_id res chain seq x y z
N PHE A 1 -12.97 4.55 2.35
CA PHE A 1 -11.95 3.92 3.21
C PHE A 1 -10.59 3.82 2.51
N HIS A 2 -10.51 3.36 1.26
CA HIS A 2 -9.22 3.13 0.59
C HIS A 2 -8.43 4.41 0.24
N PHE A 3 -9.10 5.54 -0.03
CA PHE A 3 -8.43 6.86 -0.12
C PHE A 3 -7.58 7.18 1.12
N THR A 4 -8.21 7.16 2.30
CA THR A 4 -7.56 7.46 3.57
C THR A 4 -6.44 6.47 3.88
N GLY A 5 -6.68 5.18 3.61
CA GLY A 5 -5.66 4.14 3.76
C GLY A 5 -4.44 4.37 2.86
N GLY A 6 -4.67 4.63 1.57
CA GLY A 6 -3.61 4.97 0.61
C GLY A 6 -2.84 6.21 1.01
N LEU A 7 -3.53 7.27 1.47
CA LEU A 7 -2.91 8.52 1.89
C LEU A 7 -1.97 8.30 3.09
N PHE A 8 -2.45 7.60 4.13
CA PHE A 8 -1.62 7.29 5.29
C PHE A 8 -0.46 6.35 4.94
N ALA A 9 -0.68 5.39 4.04
CA ALA A 9 0.37 4.54 3.49
C ALA A 9 1.47 5.36 2.80
N SER A 10 1.09 6.29 1.91
CA SER A 10 2.03 7.19 1.22
C SER A 10 2.81 8.07 2.18
N ILE A 11 2.14 8.71 3.15
CA ILE A 11 2.78 9.56 4.16
C ILE A 11 3.72 8.72 5.05
N GLY A 12 3.29 7.54 5.48
CA GLY A 12 4.09 6.63 6.29
C GLY A 12 5.36 6.17 5.57
N LEU A 13 5.26 5.87 4.27
CA LEU A 13 6.43 5.56 3.43
C LEU A 13 7.36 6.76 3.26
N LEU A 14 6.84 7.98 3.08
CA LEU A 14 7.68 9.18 3.02
C LEU A 14 8.46 9.42 4.30
N ALA A 15 7.86 9.18 5.48
CA ALA A 15 8.56 9.25 6.76
C ALA A 15 9.70 8.22 6.88
N PHE A 16 9.64 7.14 6.08
CA PHE A 16 10.65 6.09 5.99
C PHE A 16 11.75 6.43 4.96
N ALA A 17 11.46 7.25 3.95
CA ALA A 17 12.33 7.50 2.79
C ALA A 17 13.75 8.01 3.12
N PRO A 18 13.96 8.98 4.05
CA PRO A 18 15.30 9.50 4.34
C PRO A 18 16.28 8.46 4.91
N ARG A 19 15.77 7.32 5.41
CA ARG A 19 16.55 6.28 6.09
C ARG A 19 16.90 5.09 5.19
N GLN A 20 16.26 5.00 4.02
CA GLN A 20 16.51 3.97 2.99
C GLN A 20 17.64 4.32 2.00
N PHE A 21 18.36 5.43 2.18
CA PHE A 21 19.50 5.77 1.31
C PHE A 21 20.87 5.37 1.89
N GLY A 22 20.90 4.77 3.08
CA GLY A 22 22.08 4.07 3.63
C GLY A 22 22.36 2.70 2.97
N PRO A 23 23.14 1.81 3.61
CA PRO A 23 23.45 0.48 3.09
C PRO A 23 22.25 -0.49 3.27
N VAL A 24 21.13 -0.17 2.63
CA VAL A 24 19.98 -1.07 2.47
C VAL A 24 20.14 -1.91 1.21
N SER A 25 19.52 -3.09 1.21
CA SER A 25 19.57 -4.00 0.07
C SER A 25 18.85 -3.40 -1.14
N LYS A 26 19.25 -3.82 -2.35
CA LYS A 26 18.54 -3.44 -3.59
C LYS A 26 17.06 -3.83 -3.54
N LEU A 27 16.73 -4.95 -2.88
CA LEU A 27 15.37 -5.43 -2.75
C LEU A 27 14.50 -4.50 -1.89
N GLU A 28 15.04 -3.98 -0.78
CA GLU A 28 14.35 -3.01 0.06
C GLU A 28 14.04 -1.73 -0.72
N ARG A 29 15.00 -1.21 -1.49
CA ARG A 29 14.82 0.00 -2.32
C ARG A 29 13.74 -0.20 -3.39
N VAL A 30 13.77 -1.34 -4.08
CA VAL A 30 12.77 -1.67 -5.10
C VAL A 30 11.40 -1.85 -4.46
N GLY A 31 11.29 -2.62 -3.37
CA GLY A 31 10.03 -2.82 -2.65
C GLY A 31 9.45 -1.50 -2.15
N PHE A 32 10.29 -0.62 -1.61
CA PHE A 32 9.91 0.72 -1.17
C PHE A 32 9.37 1.57 -2.32
N LEU A 33 10.10 1.65 -3.44
CA LEU A 33 9.68 2.46 -4.58
C LEU A 33 8.35 1.97 -5.17
N VAL A 34 8.21 0.65 -5.34
CA VAL A 34 6.98 0.04 -5.85
C VAL A 34 5.82 0.26 -4.88
N ALA A 35 6.05 0.10 -3.56
CA ALA A 35 5.03 0.36 -2.54
C ALA A 35 4.60 1.83 -2.53
N PHE A 36 5.56 2.76 -2.67
CA PHE A 36 5.29 4.19 -2.68
C PHE A 36 4.48 4.61 -3.91
N VAL A 37 4.93 4.22 -5.10
CA VAL A 37 4.22 4.50 -6.36
C VAL A 37 2.82 3.88 -6.33
N GLY A 38 2.73 2.62 -5.92
CA GLY A 38 1.44 1.93 -5.75
C GLY A 38 0.51 2.64 -4.78
N SER A 39 1.02 3.13 -3.63
CA SER A 39 0.22 3.87 -2.64
C SER A 39 -0.27 5.21 -3.16
N VAL A 40 0.56 5.93 -3.92
CA VAL A 40 0.16 7.19 -4.57
C VAL A 40 -0.94 6.93 -5.61
N MET A 41 -0.76 5.91 -6.46
CA MET A 41 -1.79 5.52 -7.44
C MET A 41 -3.10 5.11 -6.75
N PHE A 42 -3.02 4.31 -5.68
CA PHE A 42 -4.18 3.83 -4.91
C PHE A 42 -4.90 4.98 -4.18
N THR A 43 -4.15 5.98 -3.74
CA THR A 43 -4.71 7.24 -3.22
C THR A 43 -5.46 7.99 -4.32
N GLY A 44 -4.88 8.09 -5.51
CA GLY A 44 -5.51 8.73 -6.67
C GLY A 44 -6.83 8.07 -7.07
N THR A 45 -6.88 6.74 -7.13
CA THR A 45 -8.16 6.02 -7.36
C THR A 45 -9.14 6.25 -6.20
N GLY A 46 -8.63 6.39 -4.98
CA GLY A 46 -9.38 6.83 -3.81
C GLY A 46 -10.04 8.20 -3.97
N VAL A 47 -9.33 9.18 -4.52
CA VAL A 47 -9.89 10.52 -4.76
C VAL A 47 -11.04 10.44 -5.76
N ILE A 48 -10.86 9.68 -6.85
CA ILE A 48 -11.90 9.52 -7.88
C ILE A 48 -13.15 8.91 -7.26
N THR A 49 -13.02 7.80 -6.53
CA THR A 49 -14.17 7.10 -5.94
C THR A 49 -14.83 7.88 -4.80
N ALA A 50 -14.06 8.65 -4.01
CA ALA A 50 -14.58 9.41 -2.87
C ALA A 50 -15.23 10.73 -3.26
N PHE A 51 -14.72 11.42 -4.29
CA PHE A 51 -15.13 12.80 -4.61
C PHE A 51 -15.71 12.96 -6.02
N VAL A 52 -15.20 12.22 -7.01
CA VAL A 52 -15.65 12.37 -8.41
C VAL A 52 -16.88 11.53 -8.69
N TRP A 53 -16.89 10.26 -8.26
CA TRP A 53 -18.01 9.35 -8.49
C TRP A 53 -19.35 9.83 -7.93
N PRO A 54 -19.45 10.38 -6.71
CA PRO A 54 -20.72 10.91 -6.21
C PRO A 54 -21.28 12.03 -7.10
N LEU A 55 -20.42 12.91 -7.62
CA LEU A 55 -20.83 13.99 -8.53
C LEU A 55 -21.30 13.44 -9.89
N LEU A 56 -20.60 12.44 -10.43
CA LEU A 56 -21.02 11.76 -11.65
C LEU A 56 -22.34 11.02 -11.46
N ALA A 57 -22.52 10.32 -10.33
CA ALA A 57 -23.78 9.62 -10.02
C ALA A 57 -24.97 10.60 -9.94
N ALA A 58 -24.76 11.81 -9.42
CA ALA A 58 -25.81 12.82 -9.30
C ALA A 58 -26.16 13.51 -10.64
N ASN A 59 -25.19 13.72 -11.53
CA ASN A 59 -25.38 14.53 -12.74
C ASN A 59 -25.41 13.71 -14.05
N ALA A 60 -24.83 12.51 -14.05
CA ALA A 60 -24.70 11.64 -15.20
C ALA A 60 -24.66 10.15 -14.78
N PRO A 61 -25.73 9.63 -14.13
CA PRO A 61 -25.74 8.30 -13.51
C PRO A 61 -25.41 7.18 -14.50
N ALA A 62 -25.87 7.28 -15.75
CA ALA A 62 -25.60 6.30 -16.81
C ALA A 62 -24.11 6.04 -17.06
N LEU A 63 -23.21 6.98 -16.71
CA LEU A 63 -21.77 6.77 -16.81
C LEU A 63 -21.25 5.75 -15.78
N VAL A 64 -21.77 5.79 -14.55
CA VAL A 64 -21.26 5.07 -13.38
C VAL A 64 -22.16 3.92 -12.92
N GLU A 65 -23.22 3.61 -13.66
CA GLU A 65 -23.96 2.35 -13.50
C GLU A 65 -23.06 1.15 -13.79
N LEU A 66 -23.37 -0.03 -13.24
CA LEU A 66 -22.55 -1.25 -13.39
C LEU A 66 -22.32 -1.65 -14.86
N SER A 67 -23.30 -1.38 -15.73
CA SER A 67 -23.24 -1.59 -17.18
C SER A 67 -22.82 -0.33 -17.95
N GLY A 68 -22.44 0.73 -17.25
CA GLY A 68 -22.07 2.01 -17.82
C GLY A 68 -20.71 1.99 -18.53
N PRO A 69 -20.45 2.97 -19.39
CA PRO A 69 -19.23 3.08 -20.19
C PRO A 69 -17.95 3.20 -19.35
N PHE A 70 -18.04 3.56 -18.06
CA PHE A 70 -16.87 3.64 -17.18
C PHE A 70 -16.29 2.27 -16.80
N PHE A 71 -17.10 1.20 -16.89
CA PHE A 71 -16.68 -0.17 -16.55
C PHE A 71 -16.55 -1.09 -17.77
N SER A 72 -16.90 -0.62 -18.96
CA SER A 72 -16.88 -1.42 -20.19
C SER A 72 -16.26 -0.64 -21.37
N PRO A 73 -15.02 -0.98 -21.79
CA PRO A 73 -14.14 -2.00 -21.21
C PRO A 73 -13.55 -1.58 -19.85
N PRO A 74 -13.14 -2.54 -18.99
CA PRO A 74 -12.50 -2.22 -17.71
C PRO A 74 -11.24 -1.36 -17.89
N HIS A 75 -11.15 -0.26 -17.16
CA HIS A 75 -9.98 0.61 -17.25
C HIS A 75 -8.74 -0.08 -16.64
N PRO A 76 -7.64 -0.25 -17.39
CA PRO A 76 -6.48 -1.05 -16.95
C PRO A 76 -5.80 -0.49 -15.70
N ILE A 77 -5.95 0.82 -15.45
CA ILE A 77 -5.37 1.51 -14.29
C ILE A 77 -5.78 0.88 -12.95
N ILE A 78 -6.98 0.30 -12.85
CA ILE A 78 -7.47 -0.31 -11.60
C ILE A 78 -6.60 -1.53 -11.26
N GLY A 79 -6.40 -2.42 -12.22
CA GLY A 79 -5.57 -3.61 -12.06
C GLY A 79 -4.09 -3.25 -11.83
N ILE A 80 -3.56 -2.30 -12.61
CA ILE A 80 -2.18 -1.84 -12.46
C ILE A 80 -1.95 -1.25 -11.05
N THR A 81 -2.88 -0.44 -10.57
CA THR A 81 -2.81 0.18 -9.24
C THR A 81 -2.82 -0.88 -8.14
N ALA A 82 -3.77 -1.82 -8.19
CA ALA A 82 -3.88 -2.90 -7.21
C ALA A 82 -2.62 -3.78 -7.18
N LEU A 83 -2.08 -4.12 -8.35
CA LEU A 83 -0.85 -4.90 -8.49
C LEU A 83 0.37 -4.14 -7.96
N ALA A 84 0.56 -2.87 -8.36
CA ALA A 84 1.69 -2.07 -7.91
C ALA A 84 1.65 -1.88 -6.38
N PHE A 85 0.49 -1.54 -5.82
CA PHE A 85 0.30 -1.41 -4.39
C PHE A 85 0.64 -2.72 -3.65
N SER A 86 0.02 -3.82 -4.05
CA SER A 86 0.16 -5.10 -3.35
C SER A 86 1.55 -5.68 -3.51
N ALA A 87 2.09 -5.70 -4.73
CA ALA A 87 3.45 -6.19 -5.00
C ALA A 87 4.50 -5.39 -4.24
N GLY A 88 4.34 -4.05 -4.16
CA GLY A 88 5.24 -3.20 -3.40
C GLY A 88 5.30 -3.58 -1.92
N TYR A 89 4.14 -3.70 -1.27
CA TYR A 89 4.08 -4.10 0.14
C TYR A 89 4.57 -5.53 0.40
N ILE A 90 4.30 -6.45 -0.52
CA ILE A 90 4.82 -7.82 -0.44
C ILE A 90 6.36 -7.80 -0.52
N LEU A 91 6.93 -7.13 -1.52
CA LEU A 91 8.38 -7.01 -1.70
C LEU A 91 9.03 -6.36 -0.48
N LEU A 92 8.43 -5.28 0.03
CA LEU A 92 8.92 -4.56 1.20
C LEU A 92 8.92 -5.45 2.45
N ALA A 93 7.82 -6.15 2.72
CA ALA A 93 7.71 -7.07 3.86
C ALA A 93 8.73 -8.20 3.79
N LEU A 94 8.90 -8.81 2.61
CA LEU A 94 9.86 -9.89 2.40
C LEU A 94 11.30 -9.39 2.57
N ALA A 95 11.61 -8.20 2.07
CA ALA A 95 12.94 -7.60 2.21
C ALA A 95 13.28 -7.35 3.68
N PHE A 96 12.37 -6.74 4.43
CA PHE A 96 12.57 -6.46 5.86
C PHE A 96 12.65 -7.73 6.70
N ALA A 97 11.86 -8.74 6.38
CA ALA A 97 11.91 -10.03 7.07
C ALA A 97 13.22 -10.77 6.81
N ARG A 98 13.73 -10.71 5.57
CA ARG A 98 15.01 -11.31 5.17
C ARG A 98 16.18 -10.68 5.91
N GLU A 99 16.15 -9.37 6.13
CA GLU A 99 17.15 -8.63 6.90
C GLU A 99 16.91 -8.69 8.43
N GLY A 100 15.92 -9.46 8.89
CA GLY A 100 15.61 -9.63 10.32
C GLY A 100 15.06 -8.37 11.01
N ARG A 101 14.67 -7.34 10.24
CA ARG A 101 14.15 -6.07 10.77
C ARG A 101 12.73 -6.18 11.31
N ILE A 102 11.95 -7.14 10.81
CA ILE A 102 10.62 -7.47 11.31
C ILE A 102 10.49 -8.96 11.59
N SER A 103 9.53 -9.33 12.45
CA SER A 103 9.22 -10.74 12.69
C SER A 103 8.59 -11.39 11.46
N ARG A 104 8.77 -12.71 11.33
CA ARG A 104 8.13 -13.51 10.26
C ARG A 104 6.59 -13.38 10.30
N ALA A 105 6.01 -13.32 11.50
CA ALA A 105 4.57 -13.13 11.66
C ALA A 105 4.10 -11.79 11.08
N ALA A 106 4.80 -10.68 11.36
CA ALA A 106 4.48 -9.38 10.79
C ALA A 106 4.59 -9.37 9.26
N ALA A 107 5.62 -10.03 8.73
CA ALA A 107 5.80 -10.19 7.29
C ALA A 107 4.65 -11.00 6.66
N THR A 108 4.29 -12.14 7.24
CA THR A 108 3.17 -12.96 6.77
C THR A 108 1.86 -12.19 6.79
N VAL A 109 1.56 -11.47 7.88
CA VAL A 109 0.34 -10.66 7.99
C VAL A 109 0.30 -9.55 6.93
N THR A 110 1.44 -8.88 6.68
CA THR A 110 1.56 -7.87 5.63
C THR A 110 1.31 -8.46 4.24
N VAL A 111 1.94 -9.60 3.94
CA VAL A 111 1.82 -10.30 2.66
C VAL A 111 0.39 -10.76 2.42
N LEU A 112 -0.26 -11.37 3.41
CA LEU A 112 -1.65 -11.82 3.30
C LEU A 112 -2.58 -10.62 3.10
N GLY A 113 -2.41 -9.54 3.87
CA GLY A 113 -3.20 -8.33 3.73
C GLY A 113 -3.07 -7.70 2.34
N ALA A 114 -1.85 -7.57 1.84
CA ALA A 114 -1.59 -7.08 0.48
C ALA A 114 -2.15 -8.00 -0.60
N ALA A 115 -1.98 -9.32 -0.48
CA ALA A 115 -2.48 -10.28 -1.47
C ALA A 115 -4.00 -10.26 -1.60
N LEU A 116 -4.73 -10.07 -0.50
CA LEU A 116 -6.19 -9.95 -0.50
C LEU A 116 -6.71 -8.71 -1.24
N LEU A 117 -5.84 -7.71 -1.49
CA LEU A 117 -6.18 -6.48 -2.20
C LEU A 117 -5.86 -6.53 -3.71
N ILE A 118 -5.30 -7.65 -4.20
CA ILE A 118 -5.00 -7.84 -5.62
C ILE A 118 -6.26 -7.98 -6.48
N PRO A 119 -7.18 -8.93 -6.20
CA PRO A 119 -8.33 -9.12 -7.08
C PRO A 119 -9.31 -7.95 -6.95
N PRO A 120 -9.85 -7.41 -8.05
CA PRO A 120 -10.80 -6.30 -7.98
C PRO A 120 -12.17 -6.80 -7.46
N PRO A 121 -13.00 -5.95 -6.84
CA PRO A 121 -14.32 -6.36 -6.39
C PRO A 121 -15.32 -6.46 -7.55
N PRO A 122 -16.52 -7.03 -7.34
CA PRO A 122 -17.64 -6.94 -8.25
C PRO A 122 -17.88 -5.49 -8.69
N PRO A 123 -18.18 -5.27 -9.99
CA PRO A 123 -18.49 -6.28 -11.01
C PRO A 123 -17.27 -6.87 -11.73
N LEU A 124 -16.05 -6.43 -11.42
CA LEU A 124 -14.84 -6.80 -12.18
C LEU A 124 -14.33 -8.21 -11.85
N SER A 125 -14.71 -8.78 -10.71
CA SER A 125 -14.43 -10.18 -10.36
C SER A 125 -15.49 -10.73 -9.39
N PRO A 126 -15.53 -12.05 -9.14
CA PRO A 126 -16.46 -12.66 -8.17
C PRO A 126 -16.03 -12.46 -6.70
N VAL A 127 -14.95 -11.72 -6.42
CA VAL A 127 -14.37 -11.61 -5.08
C VAL A 127 -15.25 -10.78 -4.12
N PRO A 128 -15.69 -11.31 -2.96
CA PRO A 128 -16.55 -10.58 -2.04
C PRO A 128 -15.94 -9.25 -1.53
N TRP A 129 -16.77 -8.20 -1.45
CA TRP A 129 -16.37 -6.88 -0.93
C TRP A 129 -15.77 -6.93 0.48
N VAL A 130 -16.14 -7.92 1.29
CA VAL A 130 -15.62 -8.11 2.66
C VAL A 130 -14.12 -8.41 2.71
N LEU A 131 -13.52 -8.94 1.63
CA LEU A 131 -12.08 -9.21 1.61
C LEU A 131 -11.24 -7.93 1.65
N PHE A 132 -11.76 -6.80 1.18
CA PHE A 132 -11.04 -5.53 1.15
C PHE A 132 -10.82 -4.91 2.53
N PRO A 133 -11.84 -4.75 3.40
CA PRO A 133 -11.60 -4.28 4.75
C PRO A 133 -10.75 -5.27 5.55
N VAL A 134 -10.91 -6.58 5.35
CA VAL A 134 -10.05 -7.59 5.99
C VAL A 134 -8.60 -7.46 5.51
N GLY A 135 -8.37 -7.38 4.20
CA GLY A 135 -7.04 -7.20 3.60
C GLY A 135 -6.39 -5.89 4.04
N GLY A 136 -7.13 -4.79 4.05
CA GLY A 136 -6.67 -3.49 4.53
C GLY A 136 -6.32 -3.49 6.02
N LEU A 137 -7.11 -4.18 6.85
CA LEU A 137 -6.82 -4.33 8.28
C LEU A 137 -5.55 -5.15 8.51
N LEU A 138 -5.44 -6.31 7.86
CA LEU A 138 -4.24 -7.16 7.94
C LEU A 138 -3.00 -6.40 7.46
N LEU A 139 -3.11 -5.70 6.33
CA LEU A 139 -2.03 -4.88 5.81
C LEU A 139 -1.63 -3.80 6.83
N GLY A 140 -2.61 -3.08 7.38
CA GLY A 140 -2.38 -2.06 8.41
C GLY A 140 -1.68 -2.60 9.67
N ILE A 141 -2.11 -3.74 10.18
CA ILE A 141 -1.48 -4.42 11.32
C ILE A 141 -0.04 -4.83 10.97
N GLY A 142 0.16 -5.41 9.79
CA GLY A 142 1.46 -5.85 9.30
C GLY A 142 2.47 -4.70 9.18
N ILE A 143 2.08 -3.60 8.53
CA ILE A 143 2.96 -2.45 8.34
C ILE A 143 3.18 -1.64 9.61
N ALA A 144 2.27 -1.69 10.60
CA ALA A 144 2.47 -1.04 11.89
C ALA A 144 3.70 -1.60 12.63
N ALA A 145 4.10 -2.85 12.35
CA ALA A 145 5.32 -3.45 12.87
C ALA A 145 6.61 -2.76 12.37
N LEU A 146 6.53 -1.93 11.32
CA LEU A 146 7.66 -1.11 10.86
C LEU A 146 7.92 0.09 11.78
N GLY A 147 6.93 0.55 12.54
CA GLY A 147 7.06 1.73 13.41
C GLY A 147 8.18 1.64 14.46
N PRO A 148 8.31 0.53 15.22
CA PRO A 148 9.45 0.29 16.11
C PRO A 148 10.81 0.33 15.39
N VAL A 149 10.90 -0.21 14.18
CA VAL A 149 12.13 -0.22 13.37
C VAL A 149 12.57 1.21 13.05
N VAL A 150 11.63 2.04 12.56
CA VAL A 150 11.90 3.47 12.29
C VAL A 150 12.41 4.19 13.53
N ARG A 151 11.78 3.95 14.68
CA ARG A 151 12.17 4.60 15.94
C ARG A 151 13.54 4.18 16.41
N ALA A 152 13.90 2.90 16.26
CA ALA A 152 15.21 2.40 16.61
C ALA A 152 16.31 3.04 15.74
N GLU A 153 16.11 3.06 14.42
CA GLU A 153 17.03 3.70 13.47
C GLU A 153 17.15 5.23 13.70
N ALA A 154 16.04 5.89 14.05
CA ALA A 154 16.02 7.32 14.36
C ALA A 154 16.88 7.66 15.59
N ARG A 155 16.82 6.83 16.64
CA ARG A 155 17.61 7.03 17.87
C ARG A 155 19.10 6.82 17.60
N GLN A 156 19.46 5.78 16.84
CA GLN A 156 20.87 5.52 16.47
C GLN A 156 21.49 6.69 15.70
N ALA A 157 20.74 7.32 14.79
CA ALA A 157 21.23 8.49 14.05
C ALA A 157 21.44 9.74 14.93
N GLN A 158 20.81 9.81 16.11
CA GLN A 158 20.91 10.94 17.04
C GLN A 158 22.06 10.80 18.06
N ASP A 159 22.59 9.59 18.25
CA ASP A 159 23.72 9.29 19.16
C ASP A 159 25.01 8.89 18.39
N PRO A 160 25.64 9.80 17.60
CA PRO A 160 26.86 9.49 16.84
C PRO A 160 28.11 9.27 17.72
N VAL A 161 28.03 9.52 19.03
CA VAL A 161 29.19 9.60 19.95
C VAL A 161 29.78 8.22 20.31
N GLN A 162 29.10 7.10 20.05
CA GLN A 162 29.57 5.77 20.47
C GLN A 162 30.40 4.97 19.45
N VAL A 163 30.68 5.48 18.25
CA VAL A 163 31.36 4.70 17.19
C VAL A 163 32.85 5.06 17.01
N ALA A 164 33.38 5.98 17.83
CA ALA A 164 34.77 6.46 17.71
C ALA A 164 35.69 6.12 18.91
N ALA A 165 35.32 5.14 19.74
CA ALA A 165 36.13 4.68 20.87
C ALA A 165 36.65 3.25 20.68
#